data_AF-I9NNK8-F1
#
_entry.id   AF-I9NNK8-F1
#
_cell.length_a   1.000
_cell.length_b   1.000
_cell.length_c   1.000
_cell.angle_alpha   90.00
_cell.angle_beta   90.00
_cell.angle_gamma   90.00
#
_symmetry.space_group_name_H-M   'P 1'
#
loop_
_entity.id
_entity.type
_entity.pdbx_description
1 polymer ?
#
loop_
_entity_poly.entity_id
_entity_poly.type
_entity_poly.pdbx_seq_one_letter_code
_entity_poly.pdbx_strand_id
1 'polypeptide(L)'
;MGYLSRKYKRVGHLFQDRYKSENVESDSYLLTVIRYVHQNPEKAGIAKTETYPWSSCSGYLRGTGDRYLPEFAEILNMLSENRDVAIEGFKRFHMEFSQEACMDVMEDCKSDNNHEAQIQEFLQIRGIALMDISKPEYLDTRKELIIWLQENTAMSGRKLAEVTGINREAIRKILANK
;
A
#
# COMPACT_ATOMS: atom_id res chain seq x y z
N MET A 1 21.67 9.61 8.46
CA MET A 1 21.16 8.47 9.27
C MET A 1 20.29 9.01 10.40
N GLY A 2 18.99 8.69 10.37
CA GLY A 2 18.03 9.15 11.39
C GLY A 2 18.29 8.57 12.79
N TYR A 3 17.79 9.24 13.83
CA TYR A 3 17.95 8.84 15.23
C TYR A 3 17.50 7.39 15.49
N LEU A 4 16.34 7.00 14.96
CA LEU A 4 15.79 5.65 15.08
C LEU A 4 16.71 4.56 14.51
N SER A 5 17.25 4.76 13.31
CA SER A 5 18.17 3.80 12.69
C SER A 5 19.44 3.62 13.52
N ARG A 6 19.94 4.70 14.12
CA ARG A 6 21.12 4.68 15.01
C ARG A 6 20.82 3.95 16.32
N LYS A 7 19.68 4.26 16.95
CA LYS A 7 19.25 3.65 18.22
C LYS A 7 19.08 2.13 18.10
N TYR A 8 18.54 1.66 16.97
CA TYR A 8 18.26 0.24 16.74
C TYR A 8 19.28 -0.46 15.82
N LYS A 9 20.42 0.18 15.54
CA LYS A 9 21.51 -0.36 14.70
C LYS A 9 21.02 -0.92 13.35
N ARG A 10 20.04 -0.25 12.72
CA ARG A 10 19.52 -0.63 11.40
C ARG A 10 20.28 0.06 10.28
N VAL A 11 20.50 -0.65 9.17
CA VAL A 11 21.13 -0.14 7.95
C VAL A 11 20.06 -0.07 6.84
N GLY A 12 20.06 1.02 6.06
CA GLY A 12 19.07 1.28 5.00
C GLY A 12 18.04 2.37 5.33
N HIS A 13 17.14 2.61 4.39
CA HIS A 13 16.06 3.60 4.52
C HIS A 13 14.97 3.07 5.47
N LEU A 14 14.60 3.88 6.48
CA LEU A 14 13.55 3.54 7.45
C LEU A 14 12.14 3.76 6.90
N PHE A 15 11.99 4.80 6.07
CA PHE A 15 10.73 5.17 5.42
C PHE A 15 10.80 4.78 3.95
N GLN A 16 9.72 4.21 3.43
CA GLN A 16 9.64 3.80 2.02
C GLN A 16 9.30 4.97 1.10
N ASP A 17 8.47 5.92 1.55
CA ASP A 17 8.01 7.07 0.76
C ASP A 17 7.89 8.35 1.59
N ARG A 18 7.56 9.47 0.93
CA ARG A 18 7.22 10.73 1.60
C ARG A 18 5.91 10.59 2.38
N TYR A 19 5.80 11.28 3.51
CA TYR A 19 4.53 11.39 4.23
C TYR A 19 3.50 12.09 3.34
N LYS A 20 2.25 11.62 3.39
CA LYS A 20 1.13 12.32 2.80
C LYS A 20 0.43 13.15 3.88
N SER A 21 -0.19 14.25 3.47
CA SER A 21 -0.91 15.16 4.37
C SER A 21 -2.17 15.65 3.68
N GLU A 22 -3.29 15.57 4.38
CA GLU A 22 -4.58 16.12 3.96
C GLU A 22 -5.16 16.92 5.13
N ASN A 23 -5.83 18.03 4.81
CA ASN A 23 -6.47 18.86 5.84
C ASN A 23 -7.78 18.22 6.30
N VAL A 24 -8.03 18.23 7.60
CA VAL A 24 -9.33 17.88 8.17
C VAL A 24 -10.09 19.18 8.40
N GLU A 25 -11.12 19.42 7.59
CA GLU A 25 -11.84 20.71 7.55
C GLU A 25 -13.22 20.68 8.22
N SER A 26 -13.67 19.51 8.69
CA SER A 26 -14.95 19.37 9.39
C SER A 26 -14.91 18.30 10.49
N ASP A 27 -15.77 18.47 11.49
CA ASP A 27 -15.91 17.50 12.59
C ASP A 27 -16.40 16.13 12.11
N SER A 28 -17.29 16.10 11.11
CA SER A 28 -17.74 14.86 10.49
C SER A 28 -16.58 14.13 9.81
N TYR A 29 -15.72 14.87 9.10
CA TYR A 29 -14.55 14.28 8.46
C TYR A 29 -13.51 13.82 9.48
N LEU A 30 -13.33 14.57 10.57
CA LEU A 30 -12.49 14.14 11.70
C LEU A 30 -12.93 12.79 12.25
N LEU A 31 -14.23 12.58 12.50
CA LEU A 31 -14.76 11.30 12.96
C LEU A 31 -14.49 10.18 11.94
N THR A 32 -14.68 10.44 10.64
CA THR A 32 -14.30 9.52 9.57
C THR A 32 -12.82 9.10 9.66
N VAL A 33 -11.91 10.08 9.79
CA VAL A 33 -10.46 9.82 9.82
C VAL A 33 -10.08 9.00 11.06
N ILE A 34 -10.68 9.29 12.22
CA ILE A 34 -10.48 8.51 13.44
C ILE A 34 -10.91 7.06 13.23
N ARG A 35 -12.10 6.83 12.67
CA ARG A 35 -12.59 5.48 12.35
C ARG A 35 -11.67 4.76 11.37
N TYR A 36 -11.22 5.46 10.33
CA TYR A 36 -10.28 4.92 9.35
C TYR A 36 -8.98 4.44 10.03
N VAL A 37 -8.34 5.29 10.84
CA VAL A 37 -7.10 4.95 11.55
C VAL A 37 -7.30 3.75 12.47
N HIS A 38 -8.43 3.69 13.19
CA HIS A 38 -8.76 2.58 14.08
C HIS A 38 -8.99 1.26 13.32
N GLN A 39 -9.58 1.31 12.12
CA GLN A 39 -9.88 0.14 11.29
C GLN A 39 -8.68 -0.33 10.45
N ASN A 40 -7.60 0.45 10.31
CA ASN A 40 -6.41 0.08 9.54
C ASN A 40 -5.79 -1.30 9.90
N PRO A 41 -5.63 -1.68 11.18
CA PRO A 41 -5.12 -3.00 11.53
C PRO A 41 -6.00 -4.15 11.02
N GLU A 42 -7.31 -3.93 10.97
CA GLU A 42 -8.28 -4.93 10.51
C GLU A 42 -8.34 -4.99 8.99
N LYS A 43 -8.34 -3.82 8.32
CA LYS A 43 -8.18 -3.72 6.85
C LYS A 43 -6.89 -4.39 6.36
N ALA A 44 -5.79 -4.26 7.12
CA ALA A 44 -4.51 -4.90 6.82
C ALA A 44 -4.44 -6.39 7.20
N GLY A 45 -5.50 -6.97 7.79
CA GLY A 45 -5.51 -8.37 8.24
C GLY A 45 -4.58 -8.68 9.41
N ILE A 46 -4.14 -7.67 10.17
CA ILE A 46 -3.18 -7.80 11.28
C ILE A 46 -3.90 -8.21 12.57
N ALA A 47 -5.00 -7.54 12.91
CA ALA A 47 -5.78 -7.79 14.12
C ALA A 47 -7.17 -7.15 14.01
N LYS A 48 -8.10 -7.53 14.89
CA LYS A 48 -9.38 -6.80 15.02
C LYS A 48 -9.14 -5.43 15.63
N THR A 49 -9.90 -4.44 15.17
CA THR A 49 -9.85 -3.03 15.62
C THR A 49 -9.82 -2.90 17.15
N GLU A 50 -10.71 -3.61 17.84
CA GLU A 50 -10.88 -3.53 19.31
C GLU A 50 -9.72 -4.13 20.11
N THR A 51 -8.94 -5.02 19.48
CA THR A 51 -7.89 -5.81 20.14
C THR A 51 -6.49 -5.33 19.83
N TYR A 52 -6.33 -4.39 18.89
CA TYR A 52 -5.02 -3.92 18.46
C TYR A 52 -4.38 -3.03 19.53
N PRO A 53 -3.26 -3.45 20.15
CA PRO A 53 -2.71 -2.77 21.32
C PRO A 53 -2.01 -1.45 20.99
N TRP A 54 -1.67 -1.22 19.72
CA TRP A 54 -0.96 -0.03 19.26
C TRP A 54 -1.91 1.01 18.64
N SER A 55 -3.13 1.11 19.16
CA SER A 55 -4.16 2.07 18.78
C SER A 55 -4.86 2.65 20.01
N SER A 56 -5.28 3.91 19.93
CA SER A 56 -6.11 4.58 20.94
C SER A 56 -7.54 4.04 21.01
N CYS A 57 -8.00 3.27 20.02
CA CYS A 57 -9.35 2.75 19.89
C CYS A 57 -9.86 2.07 21.18
N SER A 58 -9.03 1.20 21.79
CA SER A 58 -9.40 0.49 23.02
C SER A 58 -9.71 1.44 24.18
N GLY A 59 -9.08 2.61 24.24
CA GLY A 59 -9.35 3.65 25.23
C GLY A 59 -10.75 4.23 25.07
N TYR A 60 -11.17 4.51 23.83
CA TYR A 60 -12.52 4.96 23.49
C TYR A 60 -13.57 3.91 23.78
N LEU A 61 -13.37 2.68 23.32
CA LEU A 61 -14.34 1.60 23.49
C LEU A 61 -14.56 1.21 24.96
N ARG A 62 -13.51 1.31 25.79
CA ARG A 62 -13.57 0.97 27.22
C ARG A 62 -13.90 2.17 28.11
N GLY A 63 -13.95 3.38 27.56
CA GLY A 63 -14.18 4.59 28.35
C GLY A 63 -13.00 5.00 29.23
N THR A 64 -11.79 4.47 29.00
CA THR A 64 -10.60 4.67 29.88
C THR A 64 -9.52 5.57 29.27
N GLY A 65 -9.79 6.18 28.10
CA GLY A 65 -8.82 7.00 27.38
C GLY A 65 -8.55 8.36 28.02
N ASP A 66 -9.43 8.83 28.90
CA ASP A 66 -9.28 10.08 29.67
C ASP A 66 -7.94 10.21 30.42
N ARG A 67 -7.28 9.10 30.73
CA ARG A 67 -5.99 9.06 31.44
C ARG A 67 -4.78 9.38 30.57
N TYR A 68 -4.87 9.23 29.24
CA TYR A 68 -3.70 9.30 28.36
C TYR A 68 -3.98 9.90 26.96
N LEU A 69 -5.23 10.25 26.66
CA LEU A 69 -5.66 10.89 25.42
C LEU A 69 -6.28 12.25 25.78
N PRO A 70 -5.54 13.37 25.64
CA PRO A 70 -6.04 14.71 25.90
C PRO A 70 -7.35 15.04 25.15
N GLU A 71 -7.45 14.57 23.91
CA GLU A 71 -8.55 14.78 22.98
C GLU A 71 -9.78 13.89 23.27
N PHE A 72 -9.68 12.96 24.23
CA PHE A 72 -10.71 11.94 24.49
C PHE A 72 -12.10 12.53 24.71
N ALA A 73 -12.18 13.56 25.56
CA ALA A 73 -13.44 14.19 25.91
C ALA A 73 -14.00 15.00 24.73
N GLU A 74 -13.14 15.71 24.00
CA GLU A 74 -13.53 16.52 22.85
C GLU A 74 -14.14 15.66 21.74
N ILE A 75 -13.49 14.53 21.41
CA ILE A 75 -14.00 13.60 20.39
C ILE A 75 -15.31 12.93 20.81
N LEU A 76 -15.46 12.52 22.07
CA LEU A 76 -16.73 11.94 22.54
C LEU A 76 -17.85 12.97 22.57
N ASN A 77 -17.56 14.22 22.93
CA ASN A 77 -18.54 15.30 22.96
C ASN A 77 -19.12 15.64 21.58
N MET A 78 -18.41 15.33 20.49
CA MET A 78 -18.95 15.44 19.13
C MET A 78 -20.14 14.49 18.88
N LEU A 79 -20.26 13.41 19.66
CA LEU A 79 -21.35 12.44 19.56
C LEU A 79 -22.45 12.72 20.60
N SER A 80 -22.08 13.05 21.84
CA SER A 80 -23.01 13.43 22.90
C SER A 80 -22.29 14.08 24.07
N GLU A 81 -22.94 15.03 24.75
CA GLU A 81 -22.45 15.57 26.03
C GLU A 81 -22.51 14.53 27.17
N ASN A 82 -23.38 13.52 27.06
CA ASN A 82 -23.44 12.44 28.02
C ASN A 82 -22.40 11.38 27.68
N ARG A 83 -21.43 11.19 28.58
CA ARG A 83 -20.30 10.26 28.40
C ARG A 83 -20.72 8.84 28.00
N ASP A 84 -21.73 8.27 28.64
CA ASP A 84 -22.14 6.89 28.37
C ASP A 84 -22.81 6.78 26.99
N VAL A 85 -23.65 7.77 26.66
CA VAL A 85 -24.28 7.87 25.33
C VAL A 85 -23.23 8.08 24.24
N ALA A 86 -22.22 8.93 24.50
CA ALA A 86 -21.14 9.18 23.57
C ALA A 86 -20.29 7.93 23.31
N ILE A 87 -19.95 7.15 24.35
CA ILE A 87 -19.20 5.91 24.21
C ILE A 87 -19.99 4.88 23.39
N GLU A 88 -21.29 4.72 23.66
CA GLU A 88 -22.14 3.80 22.88
C GLU A 88 -22.33 4.28 21.44
N GLY A 89 -22.47 5.59 21.23
CA GLY A 89 -22.47 6.20 19.89
C GLY A 89 -21.16 5.93 19.15
N PHE A 90 -20.02 6.05 19.85
CA PHE A 90 -18.70 5.82 19.28
C PHE A 90 -18.51 4.36 18.87
N LYS A 91 -18.92 3.43 19.73
CA LYS A 91 -18.93 1.99 19.42
C LYS A 91 -19.75 1.71 18.18
N ARG A 92 -20.99 2.21 18.11
CA ARG A 92 -21.88 2.02 16.96
C ARG A 92 -21.26 2.57 15.68
N PHE A 93 -20.73 3.78 15.72
CA PHE A 93 -20.07 4.42 14.59
C PHE A 93 -18.86 3.62 14.08
N HIS A 94 -18.11 2.94 14.98
CA HIS A 94 -16.95 2.11 14.63
C HIS A 94 -17.31 0.70 14.16
N MET A 95 -18.49 0.17 14.53
CA MET A 95 -19.00 -1.12 14.04
C MET A 95 -19.46 -1.06 12.58
N GLU A 96 -19.79 0.14 12.08
CA GLU A 96 -20.09 0.33 10.67
C GLU A 96 -18.82 0.13 9.84
N PHE A 97 -18.88 -0.83 8.91
CA PHE A 97 -17.79 -1.07 7.97
C PHE A 97 -17.69 0.13 7.02
N SER A 98 -16.60 0.90 7.12
CA SER A 98 -16.37 2.02 6.23
C SER A 98 -15.51 1.59 5.05
N GLN A 99 -16.04 1.82 3.83
CA GLN A 99 -15.28 1.74 2.59
C GLN A 99 -14.45 3.00 2.31
N GLU A 100 -14.41 3.96 3.25
CA GLU A 100 -13.68 5.21 3.04
C GLU A 100 -12.18 4.93 2.95
N ALA A 101 -11.61 5.37 1.83
CA ALA A 101 -10.20 5.28 1.51
C ALA A 101 -9.52 6.59 1.86
N CYS A 102 -9.39 6.90 3.15
CA CYS A 102 -8.69 8.11 3.58
C CYS A 102 -7.20 7.93 3.29
N MET A 103 -6.67 8.66 2.30
CA MET A 103 -5.24 8.66 1.99
C MET A 103 -4.63 7.32 1.63
N ASP A 104 -5.47 6.31 1.34
CA ASP A 104 -5.03 5.02 0.89
C ASP A 104 -4.05 5.23 -0.26
N VAL A 105 -2.87 4.65 -0.11
CA VAL A 105 -2.03 4.41 -1.26
C VAL A 105 -2.89 3.45 -2.07
N MET A 106 -3.38 3.87 -3.25
CA MET A 106 -3.68 2.90 -4.28
C MET A 106 -2.42 2.07 -4.30
N GLU A 107 -2.47 0.83 -3.78
CA GLU A 107 -1.50 -0.14 -4.21
C GLU A 107 -1.59 0.01 -5.71
N ASP A 108 -0.54 0.55 -6.35
CA ASP A 108 -0.28 0.21 -7.74
C ASP A 108 -0.59 -1.25 -7.72
N CYS A 109 -1.71 -1.64 -8.33
CA CYS A 109 -2.19 -3.00 -8.21
C CYS A 109 -0.91 -3.75 -8.52
N LYS A 110 -0.35 -4.44 -7.52
CA LYS A 110 0.59 -5.50 -7.81
C LYS A 110 -0.40 -6.46 -8.40
N SER A 111 -0.71 -6.21 -9.64
CA SER A 111 -1.57 -7.02 -10.41
C SER A 111 -0.82 -8.31 -10.25
N ASP A 112 -1.48 -9.27 -9.64
CA ASP A 112 -1.41 -10.65 -10.07
C ASP A 112 -1.78 -10.75 -11.57
N ASN A 113 -1.29 -9.82 -12.40
CA ASN A 113 -1.07 -10.03 -13.80
C ASN A 113 0.02 -11.07 -13.78
N ASN A 114 -0.40 -12.24 -14.19
CA ASN A 114 0.37 -13.42 -14.44
C ASN A 114 1.44 -13.14 -15.52
N HIS A 115 2.34 -12.18 -15.28
CA HIS A 115 3.36 -11.70 -16.20
C HIS A 115 4.30 -12.84 -16.54
N GLU A 116 4.58 -13.69 -15.56
CA GLU A 116 5.33 -14.93 -15.78
C GLU A 116 4.60 -15.85 -16.77
N ALA A 117 3.29 -16.11 -16.62
CA ALA A 117 2.59 -16.94 -17.61
C ALA A 117 2.49 -16.27 -18.99
N GLN A 118 2.30 -14.96 -19.06
CA GLN A 118 2.25 -14.22 -20.34
C GLN A 118 3.59 -14.31 -21.08
N ILE A 119 4.70 -14.18 -20.35
CA ILE A 119 6.04 -14.33 -20.91
C ILE A 119 6.29 -15.78 -21.32
N GLN A 120 5.87 -16.75 -20.49
CA GLN A 120 5.99 -18.18 -20.82
C GLN A 120 5.17 -18.55 -22.06
N GLU A 121 3.96 -18.03 -22.21
CA GLU A 121 3.10 -18.25 -23.39
C GLU A 121 3.73 -17.67 -24.65
N PHE A 122 4.19 -16.41 -24.60
CA PHE A 122 4.88 -15.76 -25.73
C PHE A 122 6.13 -16.55 -26.16
N LEU A 123 6.89 -17.05 -25.20
CA LEU A 123 8.11 -17.83 -25.43
C LEU A 123 7.80 -19.25 -25.94
N GLN A 124 6.75 -19.90 -25.42
CA GLN A 124 6.32 -21.23 -25.86
C GLN A 124 5.85 -21.23 -27.32
N ILE A 125 5.05 -20.25 -27.73
CA ILE A 125 4.59 -20.09 -29.12
C ILE A 125 5.78 -20.03 -30.09
N ARG A 126 6.90 -19.46 -29.64
CA ARG A 126 8.12 -19.28 -30.44
C ARG A 126 9.17 -20.36 -30.22
N GLY A 127 8.94 -21.31 -29.30
CA GLY A 127 9.87 -22.39 -28.98
C GLY A 127 11.20 -21.94 -28.37
N ILE A 128 11.21 -20.83 -27.62
CA ILE A 128 12.42 -20.23 -27.05
C ILE A 128 12.39 -20.37 -25.52
N ALA A 129 13.48 -20.81 -24.90
CA ALA A 129 13.59 -20.78 -23.43
C ALA A 129 13.93 -19.37 -22.94
N LEU A 130 13.40 -18.95 -21.78
CA LEU A 130 13.67 -17.63 -21.21
C LEU A 130 15.17 -17.34 -21.02
N MET A 131 15.97 -18.36 -20.70
CA MET A 131 17.44 -18.26 -20.58
C MET A 131 18.14 -17.92 -21.91
N ASP A 132 17.52 -18.27 -23.03
CA ASP A 132 18.11 -18.12 -24.36
C ASP A 132 17.80 -16.76 -24.99
N ILE A 133 16.77 -16.03 -24.54
CA ILE A 133 16.39 -14.72 -25.09
C ILE A 133 17.52 -13.68 -25.03
N SER A 134 18.46 -13.88 -24.10
CA SER A 134 19.67 -13.06 -23.93
C SER A 134 20.79 -13.37 -24.94
N LYS A 135 20.69 -14.46 -25.70
CA LYS A 135 21.62 -14.79 -26.79
C LYS A 135 21.45 -13.85 -28.00
N PRO A 136 22.52 -13.59 -28.77
CA PRO A 136 22.48 -12.68 -29.93
C PRO A 136 21.59 -13.17 -31.07
N GLU A 137 21.33 -14.47 -31.14
CA GLU A 137 20.48 -15.10 -32.17
C GLU A 137 19.00 -14.68 -32.07
N TYR A 138 18.57 -14.17 -30.90
CA TYR A 138 17.18 -13.77 -30.65
C TYR A 138 17.02 -12.26 -30.48
N LEU A 139 17.91 -11.44 -31.07
CA LEU A 139 17.85 -9.98 -30.93
C LEU A 139 16.52 -9.38 -31.39
N ASP A 140 15.95 -9.89 -32.49
CA ASP A 140 14.68 -9.37 -33.01
C ASP A 140 13.50 -9.84 -32.15
N THR A 141 13.48 -11.12 -31.76
CA THR A 141 12.46 -11.64 -30.83
C THR A 141 12.51 -10.96 -29.47
N ARG A 142 13.71 -10.59 -29.00
CA ARG A 142 13.91 -9.81 -27.77
C ARG A 142 13.28 -8.43 -27.86
N LYS A 143 13.47 -7.73 -28.98
CA LYS A 143 12.84 -6.42 -29.21
C LYS A 143 11.32 -6.55 -29.22
N GLU A 144 10.79 -7.53 -29.94
CA GLU A 144 9.35 -7.82 -29.99
C GLU A 144 8.77 -8.10 -28.60
N LEU A 145 9.42 -8.96 -27.81
CA LEU A 145 9.00 -9.26 -26.44
C LEU A 145 8.98 -8.00 -25.56
N ILE A 146 10.04 -7.18 -25.60
CA ILE A 146 10.14 -5.97 -24.78
C ILE A 146 9.08 -4.95 -25.17
N ILE A 147 8.85 -4.74 -26.47
CA ILE A 147 7.83 -3.82 -26.98
C ILE A 147 6.44 -4.31 -26.58
N TRP A 148 6.16 -5.60 -26.82
CA TRP A 148 4.88 -6.21 -26.47
C TRP A 148 4.59 -6.11 -24.97
N LEU A 149 5.57 -6.41 -24.11
CA LEU A 149 5.43 -6.27 -22.67
C LEU A 149 5.20 -4.82 -22.27
N GLN A 150 5.91 -3.85 -22.85
CA GLN A 150 5.69 -2.43 -22.54
C GLN A 150 4.27 -1.95 -22.90
N GLU A 151 3.70 -2.46 -24.00
CA GLU A 151 2.37 -2.05 -24.47
C GLU A 151 1.23 -2.75 -23.72
N ASN A 152 1.42 -4.02 -23.37
CA ASN A 152 0.39 -4.85 -22.77
C ASN A 152 0.49 -4.91 -21.23
N THR A 153 1.61 -4.44 -20.66
CA THR A 153 1.83 -4.41 -19.22
C THR A 153 2.34 -3.03 -18.81
N ALA A 154 1.75 -2.42 -17.78
CA ALA A 154 2.19 -1.13 -17.23
C ALA A 154 3.51 -1.24 -16.42
N MET A 155 4.44 -2.09 -16.86
CA MET A 155 5.67 -2.40 -16.16
C MET A 155 6.75 -1.34 -16.41
N SER A 156 7.45 -0.95 -15.34
CA SER A 156 8.66 -0.13 -15.47
C SER A 156 9.78 -0.92 -16.15
N GLY A 157 10.70 -0.21 -16.85
CA GLY A 157 11.87 -0.85 -17.46
C GLY A 157 12.78 -1.62 -16.49
N ARG A 158 12.71 -1.31 -15.18
CA ARG A 158 13.39 -2.07 -14.14
C ARG A 158 12.73 -3.43 -13.91
N LYS A 159 11.39 -3.47 -13.85
CA LYS A 159 10.65 -4.72 -13.68
C LYS A 159 10.78 -5.62 -14.92
N LEU A 160 10.83 -5.04 -16.12
CA LEU A 160 11.15 -5.80 -17.34
C LEU A 160 12.51 -6.50 -17.26
N ALA A 161 13.55 -5.82 -16.75
CA ALA A 161 14.89 -6.42 -16.59
C ALA A 161 14.90 -7.59 -15.60
N GLU A 162 14.15 -7.46 -14.50
CA GLU A 162 14.02 -8.50 -13.48
C GLU A 162 13.35 -9.75 -14.00
N VAL A 163 12.23 -9.61 -14.73
CA VAL A 163 11.43 -10.74 -15.19
C VAL A 163 12.02 -11.41 -16.44
N THR A 164 12.64 -10.62 -17.33
CA THR A 164 13.21 -11.17 -18.59
C THR A 164 14.68 -11.59 -18.46
N GLY A 165 15.38 -11.17 -17.39
CA GLY A 165 16.83 -11.36 -17.26
C GLY A 165 17.67 -10.53 -18.23
N ILE A 166 17.05 -9.62 -19.00
CA ILE A 166 17.74 -8.78 -19.97
C ILE A 166 18.33 -7.55 -19.28
N ASN A 167 19.54 -7.15 -19.68
CA ASN A 167 20.19 -5.95 -19.16
C ASN A 167 19.30 -4.70 -19.34
N ARG A 168 19.11 -3.95 -18.25
CA ARG A 168 18.29 -2.74 -18.21
C ARG A 168 18.69 -1.69 -19.26
N GLU A 169 19.98 -1.53 -19.55
CA GLU A 169 20.44 -0.60 -20.58
C GLU A 169 20.08 -1.07 -22.00
N ALA A 170 20.05 -2.38 -22.23
CA ALA A 170 19.59 -2.93 -23.51
C ALA A 170 18.09 -2.68 -23.70
N ILE A 171 17.29 -2.89 -22.66
CA ILE A 171 15.86 -2.56 -22.65
C ILE A 171 15.65 -1.07 -22.92
N ARG A 172 16.37 -0.19 -22.22
CA ARG A 172 16.28 1.26 -22.40
C ARG A 172 16.59 1.69 -23.83
N LYS A 173 17.62 1.11 -24.46
CA LYS A 173 17.98 1.40 -25.86
C LYS A 173 16.90 0.95 -26.85
N ILE A 174 16.29 -0.21 -26.61
CA ILE A 174 15.20 -0.73 -27.46
C ILE A 174 13.97 0.17 -27.35
N LEU A 175 13.60 0.57 -26.13
CA LEU A 175 12.44 1.43 -25.89
C LEU A 175 12.64 2.87 -26.38
N ALA A 176 13.88 3.38 -26.40
CA ALA A 176 14.19 4.72 -26.91
C ALA A 176 14.19 4.81 -28.44
N ASN A 177 14.28 3.66 -29.13
CA ASN A 177 14.32 3.56 -30.60
C ASN A 177 13.03 2.92 -31.18
N LYS A 178 11.94 2.96 -30.40
CA LYS A 178 10.62 2.44 -30.78
C LYS A 178 9.91 3.35 -31.76
#